data_AF-A0A2C9U4Q4-F1
#
_entry.id   AF-A0A2C9U4Q4-F1
#
_cell.length_a   1.000
_cell.length_b   1.000
_cell.length_c   1.000
_cell.angle_alpha   90.00
_cell.angle_beta   90.00
_cell.angle_gamma   90.00
#
_symmetry.space_group_name_H-M   'P 1'
#
loop_
_entity.id
_entity.type
_entity.pdbx_description
1 polymer ?
#
loop_
_entity_poly.entity_id
_entity_poly.type
_entity_poly.pdbx_seq_one_letter_code
_entity_poly.pdbx_strand_id
1 'polypeptide(L)'
;MTGSRETICVPNVELLRVTYEPESLMFPSNRKMIKTLSLEVSGTDRFPVIDVARCMSSGVLRFRHPTLEELRFVYAFVKAMSLVHPLLQEDKEGAPKWSKLMYFEPFIETVDVQWPPEIGKFHDLVAVTISHPPGQSYGEKGRSAPTKYAERPREETFVDVRINTNSNLRKCIMCEKEVHVEQAFSCGQCLAVVYCDSHCQKQHWKETHKSMCGLYKAMMEREEELVIKIFVFPCSAEQPCKWLESLGVHQKGMWRRKCNCYSHCPFGLLPVKGGLWDSWGGLDDNEYPRDSPFHNHLRDGISSPILLSGWSEYYSLRSLPLSSPVADILSHPLTVYYILTALNISSKNLLLKGKEVILHYLGPEGELDWLPAFAEISHLLNGSGNIHIVMVGPEVPTNLSGTTSGISSRVRVNLVRGIYQEEATYLPSPHVIVALNCGLDSHMSWGGALELIKSSSVPAFFTEQSEISCGNAKQVFRGAGLHITHPVTPNPFRSPVKMQGTSSNLPSYSNGFILGVNT
;
A
#
# COMPACT_ATOMS: atom_id res chain seq x y z
N MET A 1 30.69 21.75 37.99
CA MET A 1 29.50 22.55 38.33
C MET A 1 28.64 22.70 37.09
N THR A 2 27.76 21.73 36.86
CA THR A 2 26.76 21.77 35.79
C THR A 2 25.58 22.60 36.27
N GLY A 3 25.63 23.91 36.00
CA GLY A 3 24.45 24.76 36.18
C GLY A 3 23.30 24.19 35.35
N SER A 4 22.11 24.10 35.94
CA SER A 4 20.89 23.78 35.20
C SER A 4 20.83 24.72 33.99
N ARG A 5 20.66 24.15 32.79
CA ARG A 5 20.19 24.93 31.64
C ARG A 5 18.79 25.42 32.02
N GLU A 6 18.71 26.56 32.70
CA GLU A 6 17.45 27.24 32.94
C GLU A 6 16.83 27.54 31.58
N THR A 7 15.63 27.02 31.38
CA THR A 7 14.83 27.31 30.19
C THR A 7 14.61 28.82 30.17
N ILE A 8 15.11 29.49 29.13
CA ILE A 8 14.97 30.95 28.99
C ILE A 8 13.48 31.27 29.04
N CYS A 9 13.03 31.91 30.13
CA CYS A 9 11.65 32.35 30.27
C CYS A 9 11.44 33.54 29.35
N VAL A 10 10.71 33.34 28.25
CA VAL A 10 10.33 34.44 27.34
C VAL A 10 9.03 35.05 27.88
N PRO A 11 9.07 36.25 28.49
CA PRO A 11 7.88 36.87 29.05
C PRO A 11 6.88 37.23 27.94
N ASN A 12 5.59 37.15 28.26
CA ASN A 12 4.46 37.53 27.40
C ASN A 12 4.12 36.60 26.22
N VAL A 13 4.83 35.48 26.05
CA VAL A 13 4.44 34.43 25.09
C VAL A 13 3.39 33.51 25.72
N GLU A 14 2.30 33.29 24.99
CA GLU A 14 1.30 32.28 25.33
C GLU A 14 1.70 30.94 24.69
N LEU A 15 1.73 29.89 25.49
CA LEU A 15 2.09 28.54 25.08
C LEU A 15 0.87 27.63 25.27
N LEU A 16 0.51 26.90 24.22
CA LEU A 16 -0.46 25.82 24.30
C LEU A 16 0.20 24.61 24.97
N ARG A 17 -0.35 24.18 26.10
CA ARG A 17 0.15 23.07 26.92
C ARG A 17 -0.84 21.92 26.88
N VAL A 18 -0.34 20.72 26.56
CA VAL A 18 -1.10 19.47 26.65
C VAL A 18 -0.54 18.62 27.78
N THR A 19 -1.36 18.30 28.79
CA THR A 19 -1.00 17.47 29.95
C THR A 19 -1.93 16.27 30.06
N TYR A 20 -1.49 15.17 30.67
CA TYR A 20 -2.32 13.97 30.88
C TYR A 20 -2.70 13.83 32.35
N GLU A 21 -3.97 14.10 32.67
CA GLU A 21 -4.46 14.18 34.04
C GLU A 21 -5.55 13.12 34.33
N PRO A 22 -5.65 12.61 35.57
CA PRO A 22 -6.75 11.75 35.99
C PRO A 22 -8.09 12.46 35.91
N GLU A 23 -9.16 11.74 35.55
CA GLU A 23 -10.50 12.35 35.41
C GLU A 23 -11.00 13.06 36.66
N SER A 24 -10.66 12.55 37.84
CA SER A 24 -11.01 13.15 39.14
C SER A 24 -10.46 14.57 39.34
N LEU A 25 -9.31 14.89 38.72
CA LEU A 25 -8.63 16.18 38.84
C LEU A 25 -9.03 17.18 37.74
N MET A 26 -9.75 16.72 36.71
CA MET A 26 -10.13 17.56 35.58
C MET A 26 -11.26 18.53 35.93
N PHE A 27 -11.09 19.79 35.50
CA PHE A 27 -12.17 20.78 35.51
C PHE A 27 -13.35 20.36 34.63
N PRO A 28 -14.60 20.75 34.97
CA PRO A 28 -15.80 20.40 34.18
C PRO A 28 -15.73 20.82 32.71
N SER A 29 -15.08 21.96 32.41
CA SER A 29 -14.82 22.45 31.05
C SER A 29 -13.98 21.47 30.24
N ASN A 30 -12.91 20.93 30.83
CA ASN A 30 -12.01 19.97 30.19
C ASN A 30 -12.71 18.62 29.96
N ARG A 31 -13.52 18.16 30.91
CA ARG A 31 -14.36 16.95 30.72
C ARG A 31 -15.35 17.12 29.57
N LYS A 32 -15.97 18.30 29.44
CA LYS A 32 -16.87 18.61 28.31
C LYS A 32 -16.13 18.59 26.98
N MET A 33 -14.93 19.18 26.93
CA MET A 33 -14.08 19.20 25.74
C MET A 33 -13.67 17.80 25.30
N ILE A 34 -13.18 16.95 26.21
CA ILE A 34 -12.81 15.55 25.91
C ILE A 34 -13.97 14.78 25.29
N LYS A 35 -15.18 14.92 25.88
CA LYS A 35 -16.40 14.30 25.34
C LYS A 35 -16.79 14.85 23.98
N THR A 36 -16.64 16.16 23.77
CA THR A 36 -17.01 16.82 22.50
C THR A 36 -16.05 16.48 21.38
N LEU A 37 -14.76 16.29 21.69
CA LEU A 37 -13.70 16.01 20.72
C LEU A 37 -13.34 14.53 20.61
N SER A 38 -14.06 13.67 21.32
CA SER A 38 -13.83 12.21 21.36
C SER A 38 -12.36 11.84 21.61
N LEU A 39 -11.69 12.53 22.54
CA LEU A 39 -10.27 12.31 22.82
C LEU A 39 -10.07 11.00 23.61
N GLU A 40 -9.15 10.15 23.14
CA GLU A 40 -8.87 8.85 23.73
C GLU A 40 -8.12 8.94 25.06
N VAL A 41 -8.37 7.95 25.94
CA VAL A 41 -7.63 7.77 27.20
C VAL A 41 -6.23 7.26 26.91
N SER A 42 -5.23 7.85 27.56
CA SER A 42 -3.87 7.31 27.61
C SER A 42 -3.72 6.43 28.86
N GLY A 43 -3.46 5.13 28.67
CA GLY A 43 -3.32 4.17 29.78
C GLY A 43 -4.67 3.77 30.38
N THR A 44 -4.79 3.77 31.71
CA THR A 44 -5.99 3.27 32.41
C THR A 44 -7.01 4.37 32.75
N ASP A 45 -6.58 5.62 32.97
CA ASP A 45 -7.45 6.67 33.54
C ASP A 45 -6.97 8.12 33.29
N ARG A 46 -6.04 8.36 32.36
CA ARG A 46 -5.50 9.70 32.09
C ARG A 46 -5.99 10.28 30.77
N PHE A 47 -6.46 11.52 30.82
CA PHE A 47 -7.01 12.21 29.67
C PHE A 47 -6.19 13.44 29.31
N PRO A 48 -6.12 13.81 28.02
CA PRO A 48 -5.46 15.02 27.58
C PRO A 48 -6.24 16.26 28.03
N VAL A 49 -5.58 17.11 28.81
CA VAL A 49 -6.01 18.45 29.23
C VAL A 49 -5.21 19.47 28.43
N ILE A 50 -5.91 20.43 27.82
CA ILE A 50 -5.30 21.47 26.96
C ILE A 50 -5.58 22.84 27.58
N ASP A 51 -4.52 23.52 27.98
CA ASP A 51 -4.57 24.87 28.57
C ASP A 51 -3.60 25.82 27.87
N VAL A 52 -3.86 27.12 27.93
CA VAL A 52 -2.89 28.14 27.50
C VAL A 52 -2.17 28.69 28.72
N ALA A 53 -0.85 28.53 28.76
CA ALA A 53 0.02 29.03 29.81
C ALA A 53 0.76 30.28 29.34
N ARG A 54 0.81 31.30 30.19
CA ARG A 54 1.58 32.53 29.96
C ARG A 54 2.52 32.78 31.13
N CYS A 55 3.79 33.02 30.83
CA CYS A 55 4.74 33.53 31.82
C CYS A 55 4.67 35.07 31.83
N MET A 56 4.29 35.64 32.97
CA MET A 56 4.28 37.09 33.17
C MET A 56 5.71 37.61 33.36
N SER A 57 5.93 38.90 33.13
CA SER A 57 7.22 39.56 33.41
C SER A 57 7.67 39.45 34.87
N SER A 58 6.75 39.14 35.79
CA SER A 58 7.02 38.85 37.20
C SER A 58 7.47 37.40 37.47
N GLY A 59 7.59 36.54 36.45
CA GLY A 59 7.90 35.11 36.59
C GLY A 59 6.72 34.23 37.01
N VAL A 60 5.54 34.81 37.25
CA VAL A 60 4.33 34.07 37.63
C VAL A 60 3.67 33.48 36.38
N LEU A 61 3.31 32.19 36.45
CA LEU A 61 2.52 31.51 35.41
C LEU A 61 1.03 31.83 35.57
N ARG A 62 0.39 32.25 34.48
CA ARG A 62 -1.06 32.42 34.38
C ARG A 62 -1.60 31.40 33.38
N PHE A 63 -2.71 30.76 33.75
CA PHE A 63 -3.40 29.79 32.90
C PHE A 63 -4.75 30.35 32.47
N ARG A 64 -5.14 30.05 31.23
CA ARG A 64 -6.49 30.29 30.72
C ARG A 64 -6.93 29.11 29.87
N HIS A 65 -8.24 28.98 29.69
CA HIS A 65 -8.79 28.04 28.73
C HIS A 65 -8.40 28.46 27.30
N PRO A 66 -8.11 27.51 26.40
CA PRO A 66 -7.88 27.78 25.00
C PRO A 66 -9.18 28.25 24.32
N THR A 67 -9.05 29.09 23.31
CA THR A 67 -10.17 29.45 22.42
C THR A 67 -10.54 28.26 21.52
N LEU A 68 -11.72 28.31 20.90
CA LEU A 68 -12.13 27.27 19.95
C LEU A 68 -11.16 27.16 18.76
N GLU A 69 -10.63 28.29 18.29
CA GLU A 69 -9.65 28.33 17.20
C GLU A 69 -8.30 27.73 17.61
N GLU A 70 -7.83 28.01 18.82
CA GLU A 70 -6.62 27.38 19.38
C GLU A 70 -6.79 25.86 19.54
N LEU A 71 -7.97 25.40 19.95
CA LEU A 71 -8.29 23.97 20.01
C LEU A 71 -8.32 23.32 18.63
N ARG A 72 -8.82 24.04 17.61
CA ARG A 72 -8.75 23.60 16.21
C ARG A 72 -7.30 23.40 15.78
N PHE A 73 -6.41 24.35 16.07
CA PHE A 73 -4.98 24.21 15.78
C PHE A 73 -4.35 23.00 16.48
N VAL A 74 -4.63 22.79 17.77
CA VAL A 74 -4.10 21.64 18.52
C VAL A 74 -4.60 20.32 17.94
N TYR A 75 -5.91 20.21 17.66
CA TYR A 75 -6.48 19.01 17.06
C TYR A 75 -5.85 18.72 15.70
N ALA A 76 -5.78 19.72 14.83
CA ALA A 76 -5.19 19.60 13.50
C ALA A 76 -3.72 19.16 13.57
N PHE A 77 -2.94 19.80 14.43
CA PHE A 77 -1.54 19.48 14.63
C PHE A 77 -1.34 18.07 15.20
N VAL A 78 -2.07 17.67 16.24
CA VAL A 78 -1.91 16.36 16.89
C VAL A 78 -2.34 15.24 15.95
N LYS A 79 -3.44 15.42 15.21
CA LYS A 79 -3.86 14.46 14.18
C LYS A 79 -2.84 14.37 13.05
N ALA A 80 -2.35 15.50 12.55
CA ALA A 80 -1.30 15.51 11.53
C ALA A 80 -0.02 14.81 12.03
N MET A 81 0.41 15.09 13.26
CA MET A 81 1.56 14.43 13.87
C MET A 81 1.36 12.93 14.01
N SER A 82 0.16 12.46 14.35
CA SER A 82 -0.12 11.02 14.42
C SER A 82 -0.02 10.33 13.05
N LEU A 83 -0.34 11.05 11.96
CA LEU A 83 -0.22 10.55 10.59
C LEU A 83 1.23 10.55 10.10
N VAL A 84 2.02 11.55 10.52
CA VAL A 84 3.40 11.74 10.07
C VAL A 84 4.42 11.03 10.96
N HIS A 85 4.09 10.72 12.22
CA HIS A 85 4.98 10.03 13.17
C HIS A 85 5.62 8.76 12.59
N PRO A 86 4.91 7.87 11.87
CA PRO A 86 5.53 6.68 11.26
C PRO A 86 6.57 6.99 10.17
N LEU A 87 6.58 8.21 9.62
CA LEU A 87 7.51 8.64 8.57
C LEU A 87 8.84 9.16 9.13
N LEU A 88 8.95 9.35 10.45
CA LEU A 88 10.15 9.86 11.10
C LEU A 88 11.27 8.81 11.08
N GLN A 89 12.41 9.15 10.46
CA GLN A 89 13.62 8.33 10.48
C GLN A 89 14.65 8.89 11.45
N GLU A 90 15.24 8.03 12.28
CA GLU A 90 16.29 8.41 13.22
C GLU A 90 17.61 8.68 12.48
N ASP A 91 18.18 9.87 12.67
CA ASP A 91 19.50 10.24 12.18
C ASP A 91 20.58 9.60 13.07
N LYS A 92 21.14 8.49 12.60
CA LYS A 92 22.16 7.71 13.30
C LYS A 92 23.58 8.28 13.15
N GLU A 93 23.81 9.21 12.22
CA GLU A 93 25.14 9.72 11.88
C GLU A 93 25.38 11.15 12.37
N GLY A 94 24.32 11.96 12.54
CA GLY A 94 24.39 13.37 12.94
C GLY A 94 24.36 13.68 14.45
N ALA A 95 24.09 12.69 15.31
CA ALA A 95 23.90 12.92 16.75
C ALA A 95 25.23 13.06 17.52
N PRO A 96 25.40 14.09 18.38
CA PRO A 96 26.52 14.14 19.32
C PRO A 96 26.48 12.93 20.27
N LYS A 97 27.56 12.12 20.30
CA LYS A 97 27.71 10.85 21.05
C LYS A 97 27.40 10.89 22.56
N TRP A 98 27.06 12.05 23.11
CA TRP A 98 26.81 12.29 24.53
C TRP A 98 25.38 12.77 24.84
N SER A 99 24.48 12.82 23.85
CA SER A 99 23.10 13.29 24.05
C SER A 99 22.11 12.14 24.15
N LYS A 100 21.23 12.19 25.17
CA LYS A 100 20.11 11.25 25.38
C LYS A 100 18.88 11.54 24.49
N LEU A 101 18.99 12.49 23.56
CA LEU A 101 17.91 12.93 22.67
C LEU A 101 18.08 12.24 21.32
N MET A 102 16.98 11.69 20.77
CA MET A 102 16.94 11.18 19.40
C MET A 102 16.94 12.35 18.41
N TYR A 103 17.70 12.22 17.34
CA TYR A 103 17.72 13.16 16.22
C TYR A 103 17.00 12.49 15.05
N PHE A 104 16.27 13.28 14.28
CA PHE A 104 15.56 12.79 13.10
C PHE A 104 16.16 13.39 11.85
N GLU A 105 16.10 12.65 10.74
CA GLU A 105 16.42 13.21 9.43
C GLU A 105 15.46 14.38 9.12
N PRO A 106 15.91 15.40 8.37
CA PRO A 106 15.03 16.48 7.95
C PRO A 106 13.85 15.93 7.13
N PHE A 107 12.64 16.30 7.48
CA PHE A 107 11.43 15.91 6.75
C PHE A 107 10.45 17.08 6.66
N ILE A 108 9.65 17.11 5.60
CA ILE A 108 8.50 17.99 5.49
C ILE A 108 7.36 17.23 4.83
N GLU A 109 6.20 17.20 5.48
CA GLU A 109 5.04 16.46 4.99
C GLU A 109 3.77 17.29 5.19
N THR A 110 2.85 17.25 4.22
CA THR A 110 1.56 17.93 4.34
C THR A 110 0.42 16.92 4.31
N VAL A 111 -0.38 16.90 5.37
CA VAL A 111 -1.48 15.95 5.52
C VAL A 111 -2.81 16.69 5.67
N ASP A 112 -3.86 16.14 5.06
CA ASP A 112 -5.22 16.65 5.22
C ASP A 112 -5.83 16.08 6.51
N VAL A 113 -6.24 16.95 7.42
CA VAL A 113 -6.89 16.58 8.67
C VAL A 113 -8.37 16.92 8.62
N GLN A 114 -9.22 15.93 8.91
CA GLN A 114 -10.66 16.10 9.00
C GLN A 114 -11.08 16.64 10.36
N TRP A 115 -11.86 17.73 10.35
CA TRP A 115 -12.49 18.26 11.56
C TRP A 115 -13.49 17.25 12.13
N PRO A 116 -13.55 17.10 13.47
CA PRO A 116 -14.58 16.27 14.07
C PRO A 116 -15.96 16.93 13.81
N PRO A 117 -17.04 16.14 13.69
CA PRO A 117 -18.40 16.62 13.36
C PRO A 117 -18.89 17.76 14.25
N GLU A 118 -18.35 17.88 15.47
CA GLU A 118 -18.71 18.86 16.49
C GLU A 118 -18.02 20.22 16.31
N ILE A 119 -16.94 20.30 15.54
CA ILE A 119 -16.12 21.52 15.34
C ILE A 119 -16.37 22.19 13.99
N GLY A 120 -16.72 21.41 12.95
CA GLY A 120 -16.90 21.89 11.59
C GLY A 120 -18.28 21.56 11.02
N LYS A 121 -18.62 22.12 9.86
CA LYS A 121 -19.68 21.52 9.04
C LYS A 121 -19.14 20.19 8.51
N PHE A 122 -20.03 19.20 8.32
CA PHE A 122 -19.69 17.96 7.60
C PHE A 122 -18.87 18.32 6.34
N HIS A 123 -17.71 17.69 6.15
CA HIS A 123 -16.77 17.88 5.02
C HIS A 123 -15.73 19.03 5.10
N ASP A 124 -15.56 19.69 6.24
CA ASP A 124 -14.50 20.72 6.39
C ASP A 124 -13.12 20.04 6.68
N LEU A 125 -12.10 20.33 5.85
CA LEU A 125 -10.74 19.78 5.93
C LEU A 125 -9.72 20.90 6.16
N VAL A 126 -8.61 20.58 6.82
CA VAL A 126 -7.46 21.49 6.94
C VAL A 126 -6.18 20.79 6.51
N ALA A 127 -5.43 21.40 5.59
CA ALA A 127 -4.10 20.96 5.22
C ALA A 127 -3.10 21.40 6.31
N VAL A 128 -2.33 20.47 6.84
CA VAL A 128 -1.34 20.71 7.91
C VAL A 128 0.02 20.27 7.43
N THR A 129 0.96 21.22 7.33
CA THR A 129 2.36 20.94 7.00
C THR A 129 3.19 20.81 8.28
N ILE A 130 3.92 19.71 8.40
CA ILE A 130 4.84 19.43 9.51
C ILE A 130 6.25 19.37 8.95
N SER A 131 7.20 20.07 9.57
CA SER A 131 8.61 20.09 9.16
C SER A 131 9.56 19.85 10.34
N HIS A 132 10.61 19.07 10.12
CA HIS A 132 11.77 18.96 10.99
C HIS A 132 13.05 19.25 10.19
N PRO A 133 13.99 20.08 10.68
CA PRO A 133 13.84 20.98 11.83
C PRO A 133 12.80 22.09 11.56
N PRO A 134 12.22 22.70 12.61
CA PRO A 134 11.19 23.73 12.44
C PRO A 134 11.70 24.94 11.64
N GLY A 135 10.94 25.40 10.64
CA GLY A 135 11.17 26.67 9.95
C GLY A 135 12.08 26.63 8.72
N GLN A 136 12.44 25.46 8.19
CA GLN A 136 13.13 25.36 6.89
C GLN A 136 12.14 25.33 5.72
N SER A 137 12.04 26.45 4.99
CA SER A 137 11.53 26.47 3.62
C SER A 137 12.69 26.21 2.65
N TYR A 138 12.75 25.05 2.00
CA TYR A 138 13.83 24.79 1.03
C TYR A 138 13.61 25.59 -0.26
N GLY A 139 14.46 26.59 -0.49
CA GLY A 139 14.61 27.27 -1.77
C GLY A 139 15.47 26.45 -2.74
N GLU A 140 15.12 26.46 -4.02
CA GLU A 140 15.87 25.87 -5.13
C GLU A 140 17.36 26.24 -5.05
N LYS A 141 18.23 25.24 -4.96
CA LYS A 141 19.65 25.40 -5.28
C LYS A 141 20.00 24.54 -6.48
N GLY A 142 20.10 25.20 -7.63
CA GLY A 142 20.68 24.62 -8.84
C GLY A 142 22.13 24.19 -8.60
N ARG A 143 22.45 22.97 -9.05
CA ARG A 143 23.83 22.53 -9.22
C ARG A 143 24.00 21.93 -10.62
N SER A 144 24.97 22.51 -11.32
CA SER A 144 25.44 22.19 -12.67
C SER A 144 26.05 20.79 -12.76
N ALA A 145 25.67 20.05 -13.80
CA ALA A 145 26.27 18.77 -14.17
C ALA A 145 27.59 18.95 -14.96
N PRO A 146 28.56 18.03 -14.85
CA PRO A 146 29.63 17.87 -15.83
C PRO A 146 29.32 16.73 -16.80
N THR A 147 29.22 17.10 -18.08
CA THR A 147 29.35 16.24 -19.26
C THR A 147 30.70 15.50 -19.28
N LYS A 148 30.71 14.22 -19.68
CA LYS A 148 31.62 13.69 -20.71
C LYS A 148 31.22 12.28 -21.16
N TYR A 149 31.02 12.17 -22.47
CA TYR A 149 30.86 10.96 -23.26
C TYR A 149 32.10 10.07 -23.20
N ALA A 150 31.89 8.75 -23.25
CA ALA A 150 32.85 7.78 -23.77
C ALA A 150 32.08 6.63 -24.45
N GLU A 151 32.08 6.63 -25.79
CA GLU A 151 31.71 5.47 -26.63
C GLU A 151 32.81 4.41 -26.61
N ARG A 152 32.43 3.13 -26.85
CA ARG A 152 33.16 2.07 -27.59
C ARG A 152 32.44 0.71 -27.49
N PRO A 153 32.73 -0.30 -28.33
CA PRO A 153 32.69 -0.36 -29.80
C PRO A 153 31.85 -1.56 -30.31
N ARG A 154 31.60 -1.61 -31.62
CA ARG A 154 30.88 -2.67 -32.36
C ARG A 154 31.69 -3.98 -32.44
N GLU A 155 31.01 -5.13 -32.40
CA GLU A 155 31.46 -6.36 -33.05
C GLU A 155 30.27 -7.27 -33.45
N GLU A 156 30.55 -8.24 -34.33
CA GLU A 156 29.71 -8.68 -35.45
C GLU A 156 28.79 -9.90 -35.19
N THR A 157 27.63 -9.84 -35.85
CA THR A 157 26.82 -10.88 -36.54
C THR A 157 27.00 -12.37 -36.20
N PHE A 158 25.91 -13.06 -35.76
CA PHE A 158 25.64 -14.48 -36.09
C PHE A 158 24.11 -14.81 -36.16
N VAL A 159 23.71 -15.21 -37.38
CA VAL A 159 22.69 -16.18 -37.85
C VAL A 159 21.25 -16.20 -37.29
N ASP A 160 20.32 -16.01 -38.24
CA ASP A 160 18.86 -16.18 -38.20
C ASP A 160 18.36 -17.50 -37.59
N VAL A 161 17.58 -17.38 -36.51
CA VAL A 161 16.50 -18.32 -36.18
C VAL A 161 15.26 -17.48 -35.87
N ARG A 162 14.20 -17.66 -36.66
CA ARG A 162 12.90 -16.98 -36.51
C ARG A 162 12.29 -17.31 -35.14
N ILE A 163 12.59 -16.48 -34.14
CA ILE A 163 11.92 -16.44 -32.84
C ILE A 163 11.17 -15.11 -32.76
N ASN A 164 9.89 -15.20 -32.45
CA ASN A 164 8.91 -14.11 -32.38
C ASN A 164 9.50 -12.84 -31.70
N THR A 165 9.87 -11.83 -32.51
CA THR A 165 10.67 -10.64 -32.12
C THR A 165 9.88 -9.53 -31.41
N ASN A 166 8.67 -9.81 -30.91
CA ASN A 166 7.81 -8.78 -30.30
C ASN A 166 8.26 -8.32 -28.89
N SER A 167 9.40 -8.77 -28.36
CA SER A 167 9.71 -8.66 -26.94
C SER A 167 10.62 -7.49 -26.52
N ASN A 168 11.00 -6.59 -27.43
CA ASN A 168 11.82 -5.39 -27.16
C ASN A 168 11.15 -4.10 -27.65
N LEU A 169 9.82 -4.01 -27.52
CA LEU A 169 9.03 -2.89 -28.01
C LEU A 169 8.43 -2.09 -26.85
N ARG A 170 8.59 -0.77 -26.90
CA ARG A 170 7.88 0.22 -26.07
C ARG A 170 6.84 0.92 -26.94
N LYS A 171 5.85 1.55 -26.31
CA LYS A 171 4.82 2.32 -27.02
C LYS A 171 5.02 3.81 -26.75
N CYS A 172 4.91 4.61 -27.80
CA CYS A 172 4.88 6.06 -27.64
C CYS A 172 3.62 6.47 -26.88
N ILE A 173 3.75 7.26 -25.81
CA ILE A 173 2.59 7.71 -25.01
C ILE A 173 1.62 8.59 -25.80
N MET A 174 2.09 9.23 -26.87
CA MET A 174 1.28 10.19 -27.66
C MET A 174 0.52 9.53 -28.81
N CYS A 175 1.17 8.62 -29.56
CA CYS A 175 0.62 8.05 -30.79
C CYS A 175 0.50 6.52 -30.76
N GLU A 176 0.85 5.89 -29.63
CA GLU A 176 0.81 4.44 -29.39
C GLU A 176 1.68 3.57 -30.31
N LYS A 177 2.40 4.19 -31.25
CA LYS A 177 3.33 3.50 -32.14
C LYS A 177 4.36 2.73 -31.34
N GLU A 178 4.57 1.48 -31.72
CA GLU A 178 5.61 0.62 -31.17
C GLU A 178 6.99 1.04 -31.66
N VAL A 179 7.94 1.06 -30.73
CA VAL A 179 9.30 1.55 -30.92
C VAL A 179 10.24 0.59 -30.23
N HIS A 180 11.35 0.24 -30.87
CA HIS A 180 12.39 -0.54 -30.21
C HIS A 180 12.96 0.23 -29.01
N VAL A 181 13.27 -0.47 -27.92
CA VAL A 181 13.82 0.14 -26.69
C VAL A 181 15.00 1.07 -26.97
N GLU A 182 15.89 0.70 -27.89
CA GLU A 182 17.08 1.50 -28.28
C GLU A 182 16.75 2.80 -29.01
N GLN A 183 15.61 2.85 -29.70
CA GLN A 183 15.16 4.01 -30.48
C GLN A 183 14.18 4.88 -29.69
N ALA A 184 13.58 4.31 -28.64
CA ALA A 184 12.69 5.02 -27.75
C ALA A 184 13.51 5.96 -26.84
N PHE A 185 13.00 7.17 -26.60
CA PHE A 185 13.60 8.06 -25.60
C PHE A 185 12.54 8.60 -24.66
N SER A 186 12.99 8.99 -23.49
CA SER A 186 12.13 9.45 -22.40
C SER A 186 12.16 10.97 -22.28
N CYS A 187 11.14 11.55 -21.64
CA CYS A 187 11.17 12.97 -21.27
C CYS A 187 12.43 13.28 -20.45
N GLY A 188 13.27 14.21 -20.90
CA GLY A 188 14.55 14.51 -20.24
C GLY A 188 14.46 15.13 -18.84
N GLN A 189 13.25 15.49 -18.37
CA GLN A 189 13.06 16.03 -17.02
C GLN A 189 12.56 14.99 -16.03
N CYS A 190 11.48 14.28 -16.35
CA CYS A 190 10.88 13.29 -15.45
C CYS A 190 11.34 11.86 -15.72
N LEU A 191 11.86 11.55 -16.92
CA LEU A 191 12.23 10.20 -17.37
C LEU A 191 11.10 9.15 -17.39
N ALA A 192 9.89 9.53 -17.00
CA ALA A 192 8.75 8.65 -16.78
C ALA A 192 7.98 8.24 -18.04
N VAL A 193 8.01 9.04 -19.10
CA VAL A 193 7.18 8.86 -20.31
C VAL A 193 8.03 8.61 -21.54
N VAL A 194 7.58 7.69 -22.39
CA VAL A 194 8.33 7.21 -23.56
C VAL A 194 7.76 7.75 -24.87
N TYR A 195 8.63 8.15 -25.81
CA TYR A 195 8.26 8.69 -27.12
C TYR A 195 8.99 7.98 -28.26
N CYS A 196 8.38 8.01 -29.45
CA CYS A 196 9.02 7.56 -30.70
C CYS A 196 9.92 8.63 -31.33
N ASP A 197 9.60 9.91 -31.18
CA ASP A 197 10.33 11.03 -31.78
C ASP A 197 10.08 12.35 -31.02
N SER A 198 10.87 13.37 -31.35
CA SER A 198 10.76 14.70 -30.74
C SER A 198 9.47 15.45 -31.07
N HIS A 199 8.77 15.07 -32.14
CA HIS A 199 7.50 15.67 -32.51
C HIS A 199 6.41 15.25 -31.52
N CYS A 200 6.28 13.94 -31.27
CA CYS A 200 5.37 13.38 -30.28
C CYS A 200 5.64 13.93 -28.87
N GLN A 201 6.92 14.10 -28.49
CA GLN A 201 7.26 14.73 -27.22
C GLN A 201 6.76 16.18 -27.12
N LYS A 202 7.01 17.01 -28.14
CA LYS A 202 6.58 18.43 -28.15
C LYS A 202 5.07 18.57 -28.15
N GLN A 203 4.37 17.66 -28.82
CA GLN A 203 2.91 17.62 -28.84
C GLN A 203 2.37 17.24 -27.46
N HIS A 204 2.78 16.11 -26.91
CA HIS A 204 2.35 15.65 -25.58
C HIS A 204 2.69 16.67 -24.48
N TRP A 205 3.84 17.35 -24.58
CA TRP A 205 4.21 18.44 -23.69
C TRP A 205 3.17 19.56 -23.65
N LYS A 206 2.69 19.99 -24.82
CA LYS A 206 1.72 21.09 -24.93
C LYS A 206 0.33 20.68 -24.47
N GLU A 207 -0.09 19.46 -24.78
CA GLU A 207 -1.46 19.00 -24.53
C GLU A 207 -1.69 18.68 -23.06
N THR A 208 -0.84 17.85 -22.44
CA THR A 208 -1.12 17.32 -21.10
C THR A 208 0.13 17.22 -20.20
N HIS A 209 1.29 16.81 -20.74
CA HIS A 209 2.43 16.42 -19.92
C HIS A 209 3.10 17.57 -19.16
N LYS A 210 3.10 18.81 -19.69
CA LYS A 210 3.74 19.94 -19.00
C LYS A 210 3.24 20.13 -17.56
N SER A 211 1.95 19.93 -17.34
CA SER A 211 1.34 20.06 -16.00
C SER A 211 1.67 18.88 -15.08
N MET A 212 1.93 17.70 -15.64
CA MET A 212 2.18 16.45 -14.90
C MET A 212 3.66 16.12 -14.75
N CYS A 213 4.56 16.74 -15.51
CA CYS A 213 5.99 16.40 -15.55
C CYS A 213 6.64 16.49 -14.17
N GLY A 214 6.32 17.52 -13.38
CA GLY A 214 6.82 17.68 -12.02
C GLY A 214 6.37 16.55 -11.08
N LEU A 215 5.09 16.17 -11.16
CA LEU A 215 4.54 15.05 -10.41
C LEU A 215 5.23 13.73 -10.79
N TYR A 216 5.37 13.47 -12.09
CA TYR A 216 6.01 12.24 -12.58
C TYR A 216 7.47 12.16 -12.16
N LYS A 217 8.18 13.30 -12.12
CA LYS A 217 9.54 13.36 -11.62
C LYS A 217 9.61 12.97 -10.15
N ALA A 218 8.73 13.52 -9.30
CA ALA A 218 8.66 13.17 -7.89
C ALA A 218 8.36 11.66 -7.68
N MET A 219 7.45 11.09 -8.47
CA MET A 219 7.15 9.65 -8.43
C MET A 219 8.35 8.77 -8.83
N MET A 220 9.13 9.20 -9.83
CA MET A 220 10.36 8.50 -10.23
C MET A 220 11.44 8.57 -9.15
N GLU A 221 11.54 9.68 -8.42
CA GLU A 221 12.49 9.84 -7.31
C GLU A 221 12.20 8.88 -6.14
N ARG A 222 10.96 8.38 -6.01
CA ARG A 222 10.56 7.39 -5.00
C ARG A 222 10.87 5.93 -5.37
N GLU A 223 11.47 5.67 -6.53
CA GLU A 223 11.77 4.30 -6.96
C GLU A 223 12.58 3.52 -5.91
N GLU A 224 13.59 4.15 -5.31
CA GLU A 224 14.43 3.47 -4.31
C GLU A 224 13.69 3.08 -3.04
N GLU A 225 12.68 3.86 -2.64
CA GLU A 225 11.80 3.58 -1.49
C GLU A 225 10.87 2.39 -1.78
N LEU A 226 10.39 2.30 -3.03
CA LEU A 226 9.41 1.30 -3.46
C LEU A 226 10.04 -0.05 -3.80
N VAL A 227 11.35 -0.12 -4.08
CA VAL A 227 12.06 -1.38 -4.33
C VAL A 227 12.25 -2.18 -3.05
N ILE A 228 11.87 -3.46 -3.07
CA ILE A 228 12.15 -4.40 -1.99
C ILE A 228 13.52 -5.05 -2.23
N LYS A 229 14.56 -4.53 -1.55
CA LYS A 229 15.97 -4.90 -1.80
C LYS A 229 16.44 -6.22 -1.15
N ILE A 230 15.57 -6.95 -0.44
CA ILE A 230 15.96 -8.17 0.28
C ILE A 230 16.11 -9.40 -0.64
N PHE A 231 15.51 -9.39 -1.82
CA PHE A 231 15.47 -10.57 -2.69
C PHE A 231 16.71 -10.68 -3.57
N VAL A 232 17.13 -11.93 -3.82
CA VAL A 232 18.30 -12.26 -4.63
C VAL A 232 17.91 -12.72 -6.04
N PHE A 233 16.65 -13.15 -6.24
CA PHE A 233 16.15 -13.46 -7.57
C PHE A 233 15.90 -12.19 -8.41
N PRO A 234 15.91 -12.28 -9.75
CA PRO A 234 15.68 -11.12 -10.61
C PRO A 234 14.31 -10.48 -10.34
N CYS A 235 14.29 -9.25 -9.82
CA CYS A 235 13.07 -8.52 -9.49
C CYS A 235 12.59 -7.59 -10.63
N SER A 236 12.85 -7.96 -11.87
CA SER A 236 12.39 -7.25 -13.08
C SER A 236 12.05 -8.27 -14.16
N ALA A 237 10.81 -8.23 -14.65
CA ALA A 237 10.28 -9.20 -15.61
C ALA A 237 9.90 -8.52 -16.94
N GLU A 238 10.88 -7.88 -17.60
CA GLU A 238 10.65 -7.22 -18.91
C GLU A 238 10.13 -8.20 -19.97
N GLN A 239 10.68 -9.42 -19.97
CA GLN A 239 10.25 -10.52 -20.84
C GLN A 239 9.78 -11.68 -19.96
N PRO A 240 8.48 -11.75 -19.63
CA PRO A 240 7.98 -12.68 -18.62
C PRO A 240 8.36 -14.14 -18.88
N CYS A 241 8.34 -14.61 -20.14
CA CYS A 241 8.76 -15.97 -20.47
C CYS A 241 10.25 -16.22 -20.15
N LYS A 242 11.15 -15.34 -20.58
CA LYS A 242 12.60 -15.48 -20.29
C LYS A 242 12.90 -15.34 -18.80
N TRP A 243 12.18 -14.46 -18.12
CA TRP A 243 12.27 -14.30 -16.68
C TRP A 243 11.88 -15.60 -15.97
N LEU A 244 10.73 -16.20 -16.31
CA LEU A 244 10.31 -17.49 -15.76
C LEU A 244 11.27 -18.63 -16.13
N GLU A 245 11.90 -18.60 -17.31
CA GLU A 245 12.93 -19.56 -17.72
C GLU A 245 14.18 -19.45 -16.85
N SER A 246 14.62 -18.23 -16.55
CA SER A 246 15.76 -17.98 -15.66
C SER A 246 15.51 -18.48 -14.23
N LEU A 247 14.24 -18.53 -13.81
CA LEU A 247 13.81 -19.09 -12.53
C LEU A 247 13.50 -20.60 -12.60
N GLY A 248 13.57 -21.23 -13.78
CA GLY A 248 13.26 -22.65 -13.96
C GLY A 248 11.78 -23.03 -13.83
N VAL A 249 10.87 -22.06 -13.77
CA VAL A 249 9.42 -22.28 -13.52
C VAL A 249 8.53 -22.00 -14.74
N HIS A 250 9.11 -21.64 -15.90
CA HIS A 250 8.34 -21.38 -17.12
C HIS A 250 7.48 -22.57 -17.54
N GLN A 251 6.21 -22.30 -17.88
CA GLN A 251 5.19 -23.30 -18.25
C GLN A 251 4.84 -24.32 -17.16
N LYS A 252 5.16 -24.05 -15.89
CA LYS A 252 4.91 -24.98 -14.77
C LYS A 252 3.96 -24.38 -13.74
N GLY A 253 3.13 -25.24 -13.14
CA GLY A 253 2.24 -24.90 -12.03
C GLY A 253 1.44 -23.59 -12.22
N MET A 254 1.32 -22.85 -11.13
CA MET A 254 0.68 -21.53 -11.02
C MET A 254 1.41 -20.43 -11.81
N TRP A 255 2.70 -20.60 -12.07
CA TRP A 255 3.55 -19.63 -12.78
C TRP A 255 3.14 -19.42 -14.23
N ARG A 256 2.36 -20.35 -14.80
CA ARG A 256 1.77 -20.22 -16.15
C ARG A 256 0.93 -18.95 -16.34
N ARG A 257 0.40 -18.36 -15.25
CA ARG A 257 -0.32 -17.08 -15.29
C ARG A 257 0.57 -15.84 -15.24
N LYS A 258 1.87 -16.00 -15.03
CA LYS A 258 2.83 -14.88 -15.04
C LYS A 258 3.34 -14.55 -16.44
N CYS A 259 2.92 -15.27 -17.48
CA CYS A 259 3.21 -14.95 -18.88
C CYS A 259 2.01 -15.26 -19.80
N ASN A 260 2.09 -14.83 -21.06
CA ASN A 260 0.98 -14.94 -22.02
C ASN A 260 0.86 -16.30 -22.72
N CYS A 261 1.74 -17.27 -22.43
CA CYS A 261 1.72 -18.57 -23.12
C CYS A 261 0.42 -19.35 -22.93
N TYR A 262 -0.25 -19.18 -21.79
CA TYR A 262 -1.54 -19.81 -21.49
C TYR A 262 -2.70 -18.81 -21.49
N SER A 263 -2.57 -17.66 -22.16
CA SER A 263 -3.67 -16.67 -22.31
C SER A 263 -4.92 -17.24 -23.00
N HIS A 264 -4.75 -18.29 -23.80
CA HIS A 264 -5.85 -19.01 -24.45
C HIS A 264 -6.65 -19.91 -23.50
N CYS A 265 -6.11 -20.23 -22.32
CA CYS A 265 -6.82 -21.00 -21.30
C CYS A 265 -7.62 -20.04 -20.40
N PRO A 266 -8.93 -20.25 -20.21
CA PRO A 266 -9.71 -19.46 -19.26
C PRO A 266 -9.12 -19.54 -17.84
N PHE A 267 -9.28 -18.47 -17.06
CA PHE A 267 -8.82 -18.42 -15.67
C PHE A 267 -9.43 -19.54 -14.81
N GLY A 268 -8.67 -20.06 -13.84
CA GLY A 268 -9.07 -21.18 -12.98
C GLY A 268 -9.10 -22.56 -13.65
N LEU A 269 -8.82 -22.64 -14.96
CA LEU A 269 -8.85 -23.88 -15.74
C LEU A 269 -7.48 -24.27 -16.31
N LEU A 270 -6.37 -23.82 -15.70
CA LEU A 270 -5.06 -24.34 -16.09
C LEU A 270 -4.99 -25.86 -15.88
N PRO A 271 -4.35 -26.61 -16.81
CA PRO A 271 -4.16 -28.05 -16.64
C PRO A 271 -3.34 -28.36 -15.38
N VAL A 272 -3.98 -29.03 -14.41
CA VAL A 272 -3.33 -29.55 -13.20
C VAL A 272 -2.68 -30.89 -13.55
N LYS A 273 -1.36 -31.02 -13.33
CA LYS A 273 -0.60 -32.24 -13.66
C LYS A 273 -0.19 -33.07 -12.44
N GLY A 274 -0.37 -32.56 -11.22
CA GLY A 274 0.11 -33.19 -9.99
C GLY A 274 -0.30 -32.45 -8.70
N GLY A 275 0.37 -32.78 -7.59
CA GLY A 275 0.09 -32.23 -6.25
C GLY A 275 0.66 -30.82 -5.97
N LEU A 276 0.87 -30.48 -4.69
CA LEU A 276 1.31 -29.14 -4.26
C LEU A 276 2.67 -28.71 -4.86
N TRP A 277 3.67 -29.61 -4.86
CA TRP A 277 4.97 -29.38 -5.49
C TRP A 277 4.84 -29.03 -6.99
N ASP A 278 3.98 -29.75 -7.70
CA ASP A 278 3.70 -29.53 -9.11
C ASP A 278 2.96 -28.18 -9.35
N SER A 279 2.15 -27.76 -8.37
CA SER A 279 1.45 -26.47 -8.37
C SER A 279 2.42 -25.28 -8.19
N TRP A 280 3.49 -25.45 -7.40
CA TRP A 280 4.57 -24.45 -7.29
C TRP A 280 5.60 -24.51 -8.41
N GLY A 281 5.35 -25.33 -9.44
CA GLY A 281 6.18 -25.40 -10.63
C GLY A 281 7.44 -26.24 -10.47
N GLY A 282 7.44 -27.17 -9.51
CA GLY A 282 8.56 -28.07 -9.27
C GLY A 282 9.76 -27.41 -8.61
N LEU A 283 9.56 -26.30 -7.89
CA LEU A 283 10.56 -25.70 -7.00
C LEU A 283 10.99 -26.72 -5.93
N ASP A 284 12.19 -26.55 -5.39
CA ASP A 284 12.68 -27.43 -4.31
C ASP A 284 11.81 -27.28 -3.04
N ASP A 285 11.72 -28.33 -2.22
CA ASP A 285 10.84 -28.39 -1.03
C ASP A 285 11.10 -27.33 0.05
N ASN A 286 12.20 -26.58 -0.07
CA ASN A 286 12.56 -25.49 0.82
C ASN A 286 12.38 -24.10 0.16
N GLU A 287 11.92 -24.04 -1.09
CA GLU A 287 11.73 -22.82 -1.87
C GLU A 287 10.26 -22.42 -2.03
N TYR A 288 9.33 -23.13 -1.42
CA TYR A 288 7.92 -22.74 -1.38
C TYR A 288 7.32 -23.02 0.01
N PRO A 289 6.27 -22.28 0.42
CA PRO A 289 5.68 -22.49 1.74
C PRO A 289 5.06 -23.88 1.82
N ARG A 290 5.45 -24.63 2.86
CA ARG A 290 4.85 -25.94 3.15
C ARG A 290 3.39 -25.77 3.57
N ASP A 291 2.55 -26.71 3.15
CA ASP A 291 1.15 -26.77 3.54
C ASP A 291 0.99 -27.33 4.96
N SER A 292 1.55 -26.60 5.93
CA SER A 292 1.46 -26.93 7.34
C SER A 292 1.45 -25.67 8.21
N PRO A 293 0.74 -25.70 9.34
CA PRO A 293 0.79 -24.63 10.33
C PRO A 293 2.13 -24.63 11.06
N PHE A 294 2.43 -23.53 11.74
CA PHE A 294 3.70 -23.34 12.43
C PHE A 294 3.79 -24.17 13.73
N HIS A 295 4.56 -25.27 13.70
CA HIS A 295 4.76 -26.14 14.87
C HIS A 295 5.46 -25.44 16.06
N ASN A 296 6.29 -24.43 15.80
CA ASN A 296 7.09 -23.75 16.84
C ASN A 296 6.31 -22.75 17.70
N HIS A 297 5.05 -22.42 17.34
CA HIS A 297 4.15 -21.58 18.15
C HIS A 297 3.16 -22.39 19.00
N LEU A 298 3.32 -23.72 19.06
CA LEU A 298 2.50 -24.61 19.89
C LEU A 298 3.23 -25.05 21.18
N ARG A 299 4.45 -24.56 21.43
CA ARG A 299 5.17 -24.84 22.67
C ARG A 299 4.47 -24.06 23.79
N ASP A 300 3.84 -24.78 24.71
CA ASP A 300 3.14 -24.30 25.92
C ASP A 300 1.64 -23.97 25.82
N GLY A 301 0.95 -24.36 24.74
CA GLY A 301 -0.51 -24.25 24.66
C GLY A 301 -1.06 -22.82 24.52
N ILE A 302 -0.18 -21.84 24.33
CA ILE A 302 -0.51 -20.44 24.04
C ILE A 302 0.19 -20.05 22.73
N SER A 303 -0.58 -19.92 21.64
CA SER A 303 -0.02 -19.45 20.37
C SER A 303 0.29 -17.97 20.44
N SER A 304 1.58 -17.62 20.43
CA SER A 304 2.02 -16.22 20.25
C SER A 304 1.45 -15.68 18.94
N PRO A 305 0.89 -14.46 18.92
CA PRO A 305 0.31 -13.90 17.72
C PRO A 305 1.39 -13.69 16.65
N ILE A 306 1.15 -14.23 15.46
CA ILE A 306 1.94 -13.94 14.27
C ILE A 306 1.67 -12.48 13.88
N LEU A 307 2.71 -11.65 13.91
CA LEU A 307 2.66 -10.26 13.46
C LEU A 307 3.70 -10.10 12.36
N LEU A 308 3.24 -9.86 11.13
CA LEU A 308 4.10 -9.65 9.98
C LEU A 308 4.02 -8.20 9.53
N SER A 309 5.17 -7.57 9.37
CA SER A 309 5.33 -6.20 8.84
C SER A 309 5.74 -6.17 7.38
N GLY A 310 6.20 -7.28 6.81
CA GLY A 310 6.52 -7.40 5.39
C GLY A 310 7.19 -8.72 5.02
N TRP A 311 7.82 -8.73 3.85
CA TRP A 311 8.43 -9.94 3.29
C TRP A 311 9.60 -10.51 4.11
N SER A 312 10.39 -9.67 4.77
CA SER A 312 11.55 -10.10 5.56
C SER A 312 11.13 -11.03 6.70
N GLU A 313 10.12 -10.62 7.48
CA GLU A 313 9.56 -11.42 8.57
C GLU A 313 8.87 -12.66 8.02
N TYR A 314 8.17 -12.56 6.89
CA TYR A 314 7.48 -13.70 6.28
C TYR A 314 8.46 -14.79 5.81
N TYR A 315 9.50 -14.43 5.06
CA TYR A 315 10.51 -15.38 4.58
C TYR A 315 11.27 -16.01 5.74
N SER A 316 11.57 -15.23 6.78
CA SER A 316 12.19 -15.74 8.01
C SER A 316 11.28 -16.74 8.73
N LEU A 317 9.99 -16.40 8.89
CA LEU A 317 9.00 -17.25 9.55
C LEU A 317 8.81 -18.58 8.80
N ARG A 318 8.78 -18.54 7.46
CA ARG A 318 8.65 -19.74 6.62
C ARG A 318 9.98 -20.45 6.33
N SER A 319 11.10 -19.90 6.81
CA SER A 319 12.45 -20.40 6.51
C SER A 319 12.71 -20.54 5.00
N LEU A 320 12.19 -19.59 4.22
CA LEU A 320 12.36 -19.54 2.77
C LEU A 320 13.66 -18.79 2.43
N PRO A 321 14.44 -19.27 1.45
CA PRO A 321 15.60 -18.53 0.97
C PRO A 321 15.15 -17.30 0.17
N LEU A 322 15.90 -16.21 0.26
CA LEU A 322 15.62 -14.96 -0.49
C LEU A 322 15.83 -15.10 -2.01
N SER A 323 16.31 -16.26 -2.48
CA SER A 323 16.32 -16.67 -3.89
C SER A 323 14.97 -17.21 -4.37
N SER A 324 14.07 -17.61 -3.46
CA SER A 324 12.77 -18.14 -3.84
C SER A 324 11.86 -17.03 -4.39
N PRO A 325 11.28 -17.19 -5.59
CA PRO A 325 10.47 -16.16 -6.25
C PRO A 325 9.03 -16.09 -5.74
N VAL A 326 8.61 -16.96 -4.80
CA VAL A 326 7.19 -17.17 -4.43
C VAL A 326 6.45 -15.91 -3.98
N ALA A 327 7.17 -14.89 -3.49
CA ALA A 327 6.61 -13.57 -3.17
C ALA A 327 5.77 -12.96 -4.30
N ASP A 328 6.11 -13.23 -5.56
CA ASP A 328 5.37 -12.68 -6.71
C ASP A 328 3.94 -13.23 -6.82
N ILE A 329 3.73 -14.52 -6.51
CA ILE A 329 2.37 -15.12 -6.43
C ILE A 329 1.74 -14.81 -5.07
N LEU A 330 2.49 -15.02 -3.99
CA LEU A 330 2.01 -14.84 -2.60
C LEU A 330 1.61 -13.42 -2.27
N SER A 331 2.02 -12.42 -3.05
CA SER A 331 1.57 -11.04 -2.90
C SER A 331 0.03 -10.94 -2.83
N HIS A 332 -0.71 -11.78 -3.55
CA HIS A 332 -2.18 -11.79 -3.56
C HIS A 332 -2.76 -12.27 -2.21
N PRO A 333 -2.51 -13.52 -1.76
CA PRO A 333 -3.04 -13.98 -0.48
C PRO A 333 -2.50 -13.21 0.73
N LEU A 334 -1.23 -12.75 0.70
CA LEU A 334 -0.66 -12.00 1.83
C LEU A 334 -1.17 -10.57 1.92
N THR A 335 -1.54 -9.96 0.79
CA THR A 335 -2.29 -8.69 0.80
C THR A 335 -3.65 -8.85 1.44
N VAL A 336 -4.39 -9.92 1.09
CA VAL A 336 -5.68 -10.24 1.73
C VAL A 336 -5.49 -10.49 3.23
N TYR A 337 -4.51 -11.29 3.62
CA TYR A 337 -4.16 -11.53 5.03
C TYR A 337 -3.88 -10.21 5.77
N TYR A 338 -3.07 -9.32 5.20
CA TYR A 338 -2.73 -8.04 5.79
C TYR A 338 -3.97 -7.14 5.96
N ILE A 339 -4.83 -7.06 4.96
CA ILE A 339 -6.10 -6.33 5.06
C ILE A 339 -6.96 -6.88 6.21
N LEU A 340 -7.12 -8.20 6.30
CA LEU A 340 -7.99 -8.83 7.30
C LEU A 340 -7.45 -8.75 8.74
N THR A 341 -6.14 -8.71 8.92
CA THR A 341 -5.50 -8.86 10.25
C THR A 341 -4.84 -7.59 10.78
N ALA A 342 -4.49 -6.65 9.90
CA ALA A 342 -3.83 -5.39 10.27
C ALA A 342 -4.70 -4.17 10.00
N LEU A 343 -5.38 -4.10 8.85
CA LEU A 343 -6.12 -2.90 8.44
C LEU A 343 -7.57 -2.90 8.93
N ASN A 344 -8.29 -4.01 8.78
CA ASN A 344 -9.69 -4.11 9.19
C ASN A 344 -9.82 -4.66 10.62
N ILE A 345 -10.04 -3.75 11.57
CA ILE A 345 -10.18 -4.06 13.00
C ILE A 345 -11.35 -5.01 13.26
N SER A 346 -12.47 -4.87 12.54
CA SER A 346 -13.65 -5.72 12.72
C SER A 346 -13.33 -7.17 12.35
N SER A 347 -12.76 -7.39 11.16
CA SER A 347 -12.34 -8.71 10.68
C SER A 347 -11.33 -9.36 11.63
N LYS A 348 -10.30 -8.62 12.06
CA LYS A 348 -9.31 -9.09 13.03
C LYS A 348 -9.97 -9.60 14.32
N ASN A 349 -10.89 -8.80 14.89
CA ASN A 349 -11.57 -9.15 16.13
C ASN A 349 -12.48 -10.37 15.99
N LEU A 350 -13.14 -10.56 14.84
CA LEU A 350 -13.95 -11.73 14.56
C LEU A 350 -13.09 -13.00 14.50
N LEU A 351 -11.96 -12.95 13.79
CA LEU A 351 -11.03 -14.08 13.64
C LEU A 351 -10.44 -14.51 14.99
N LEU A 352 -10.04 -13.55 15.82
CA LEU A 352 -9.53 -13.82 17.17
C LEU A 352 -10.59 -14.44 18.10
N LYS A 353 -11.87 -14.11 17.89
CA LYS A 353 -13.01 -14.68 18.65
C LYS A 353 -13.52 -16.01 18.10
N GLY A 354 -12.84 -16.62 17.13
CA GLY A 354 -13.27 -17.89 16.56
C GLY A 354 -14.46 -17.78 15.60
N LYS A 355 -14.80 -16.57 15.13
CA LYS A 355 -15.94 -16.34 14.23
C LYS A 355 -15.51 -16.42 12.77
N GLU A 356 -16.49 -16.65 11.89
CA GLU A 356 -16.29 -16.58 10.45
C GLU A 356 -16.25 -15.11 9.98
N VAL A 357 -15.29 -14.81 9.10
CA VAL A 357 -15.22 -13.56 8.34
C VAL A 357 -15.54 -13.86 6.88
N ILE A 358 -16.52 -13.14 6.34
CA ILE A 358 -16.94 -13.22 4.94
C ILE A 358 -16.29 -12.07 4.18
N LEU A 359 -15.44 -12.41 3.22
CA LEU A 359 -14.73 -11.50 2.34
C LEU A 359 -15.35 -11.59 0.93
N HIS A 360 -15.82 -10.48 0.38
CA HIS A 360 -16.11 -10.42 -1.06
C HIS A 360 -14.85 -9.95 -1.79
N TYR A 361 -14.32 -10.80 -2.66
CA TYR A 361 -13.15 -10.52 -3.50
C TYR A 361 -13.66 -10.19 -4.90
N LEU A 362 -13.41 -8.99 -5.41
CA LEU A 362 -13.96 -8.51 -6.68
C LEU A 362 -12.94 -8.61 -7.82
N GLY A 363 -13.40 -9.09 -8.98
CA GLY A 363 -12.62 -9.16 -10.20
C GLY A 363 -11.44 -10.14 -10.15
N PRO A 364 -11.61 -11.40 -9.68
CA PRO A 364 -10.54 -12.39 -9.74
C PRO A 364 -10.19 -12.72 -11.21
N GLU A 365 -8.90 -12.78 -11.52
CA GLU A 365 -8.38 -13.20 -12.82
C GLU A 365 -7.37 -14.33 -12.63
N GLY A 366 -6.07 -14.01 -12.62
CA GLY A 366 -5.00 -14.98 -12.36
C GLY A 366 -5.13 -15.68 -11.01
N GLU A 367 -5.77 -15.03 -10.04
CA GLU A 367 -6.04 -15.56 -8.70
C GLU A 367 -6.88 -16.85 -8.72
N LEU A 368 -7.73 -17.04 -9.74
CA LEU A 368 -8.50 -18.27 -9.89
C LEU A 368 -7.61 -19.50 -10.11
N ASP A 369 -6.42 -19.33 -10.68
CA ASP A 369 -5.42 -20.40 -10.79
C ASP A 369 -4.41 -20.40 -9.63
N TRP A 370 -4.42 -19.37 -8.78
CA TRP A 370 -3.57 -19.27 -7.60
C TRP A 370 -4.28 -19.67 -6.31
N LEU A 371 -5.48 -20.25 -6.40
CA LEU A 371 -6.24 -20.74 -5.25
C LEU A 371 -5.42 -21.60 -4.26
N PRO A 372 -4.50 -22.51 -4.69
CA PRO A 372 -3.65 -23.23 -3.74
C PRO A 372 -2.79 -22.30 -2.85
N ALA A 373 -2.34 -21.15 -3.37
CA ALA A 373 -1.57 -20.19 -2.59
C ALA A 373 -2.40 -19.49 -1.49
N PHE A 374 -3.74 -19.44 -1.61
CA PHE A 374 -4.62 -18.89 -0.57
C PHE A 374 -4.70 -19.77 0.68
N ALA A 375 -4.23 -21.02 0.63
CA ALA A 375 -4.07 -21.86 1.82
C ALA A 375 -3.12 -21.21 2.84
N GLU A 376 -2.17 -20.41 2.36
CA GLU A 376 -1.20 -19.71 3.20
C GLU A 376 -1.84 -18.80 4.25
N ILE A 377 -2.99 -18.19 3.91
CA ILE A 377 -3.74 -17.34 4.85
C ILE A 377 -4.08 -18.15 6.10
N SER A 378 -4.60 -19.37 5.95
CA SER A 378 -5.00 -20.24 7.07
C SER A 378 -3.87 -20.52 8.05
N HIS A 379 -2.66 -20.71 7.53
CA HIS A 379 -1.48 -21.02 8.35
C HIS A 379 -1.00 -19.81 9.14
N LEU A 380 -1.22 -18.60 8.61
CA LEU A 380 -0.81 -17.33 9.24
C LEU A 380 -1.85 -16.77 10.23
N LEU A 381 -3.10 -17.24 10.20
CA LEU A 381 -4.17 -16.70 11.03
C LEU A 381 -3.97 -16.98 12.53
N ASN A 382 -3.99 -15.91 13.31
CA ASN A 382 -4.15 -15.99 14.76
C ASN A 382 -5.61 -16.37 15.14
N GLY A 383 -5.79 -17.03 16.29
CA GLY A 383 -7.10 -17.48 16.77
C GLY A 383 -7.65 -18.70 16.03
N SER A 384 -8.94 -19.02 16.22
CA SER A 384 -9.62 -20.18 15.63
C SER A 384 -10.69 -19.83 14.58
N GLY A 385 -10.80 -18.56 14.19
CA GLY A 385 -11.83 -18.11 13.23
C GLY A 385 -11.60 -18.60 11.81
N ASN A 386 -12.65 -18.57 11.00
CA ASN A 386 -12.63 -19.06 9.61
C ASN A 386 -12.78 -17.91 8.63
N ILE A 387 -12.32 -18.09 7.40
CA ILE A 387 -12.51 -17.14 6.30
C ILE A 387 -13.32 -17.81 5.20
N HIS A 388 -14.39 -17.12 4.80
CA HIS A 388 -15.15 -17.42 3.61
C HIS A 388 -14.88 -16.32 2.58
N ILE A 389 -14.16 -16.67 1.51
CA ILE A 389 -13.91 -15.78 0.38
C ILE A 389 -14.95 -16.05 -0.68
N VAL A 390 -15.68 -15.03 -1.11
CA VAL A 390 -16.58 -15.08 -2.25
C VAL A 390 -15.95 -14.26 -3.37
N MET A 391 -15.38 -14.94 -4.36
CA MET A 391 -14.74 -14.31 -5.51
C MET A 391 -15.79 -14.06 -6.59
N VAL A 392 -16.07 -12.79 -6.88
CA VAL A 392 -17.12 -12.35 -7.81
C VAL A 392 -16.50 -11.61 -8.98
N GLY A 393 -16.72 -12.08 -10.20
CA GLY A 393 -16.27 -11.36 -11.39
C GLY A 393 -16.73 -11.97 -12.72
N PRO A 394 -16.71 -11.17 -13.81
CA PRO A 394 -17.14 -11.63 -15.13
C PRO A 394 -16.23 -12.72 -15.72
N GLU A 395 -14.95 -12.71 -15.34
CA GLU A 395 -13.91 -13.62 -15.82
C GLU A 395 -13.93 -15.00 -15.14
N VAL A 396 -14.76 -15.19 -14.11
CA VAL A 396 -15.00 -16.53 -13.53
C VAL A 396 -15.66 -17.42 -14.60
N PRO A 397 -15.10 -18.59 -14.94
CA PRO A 397 -15.70 -19.48 -15.93
C PRO A 397 -17.09 -19.99 -15.52
N THR A 398 -17.98 -20.16 -16.49
CA THR A 398 -19.35 -20.64 -16.26
C THR A 398 -19.41 -21.99 -15.52
N ASN A 399 -18.48 -22.91 -15.81
CA ASN A 399 -18.41 -24.23 -15.16
C ASN A 399 -17.84 -24.18 -13.74
N LEU A 400 -17.22 -23.07 -13.33
CA LEU A 400 -16.73 -22.85 -11.97
C LEU A 400 -17.69 -22.00 -11.13
N SER A 401 -18.59 -21.24 -11.76
CA SER A 401 -19.58 -20.44 -11.05
C SER A 401 -20.50 -21.31 -10.18
N GLY A 402 -20.70 -20.89 -8.93
CA GLY A 402 -21.47 -21.61 -7.92
C GLY A 402 -20.71 -22.74 -7.22
N THR A 403 -19.45 -22.98 -7.57
CA THR A 403 -18.62 -23.99 -6.90
C THR A 403 -18.02 -23.43 -5.61
N THR A 404 -17.85 -24.30 -4.61
CA THR A 404 -17.16 -23.97 -3.36
C THR A 404 -15.98 -24.92 -3.17
N SER A 405 -14.79 -24.36 -2.99
CA SER A 405 -13.54 -25.07 -2.77
C SER A 405 -13.06 -24.85 -1.34
N GLY A 406 -12.90 -25.93 -0.58
CA GLY A 406 -12.18 -25.90 0.70
C GLY A 406 -10.69 -25.83 0.44
N ILE A 407 -10.10 -24.63 0.52
CA ILE A 407 -8.68 -24.42 0.23
C ILE A 407 -7.80 -24.95 1.36
N SER A 408 -8.27 -24.83 2.60
CA SER A 408 -7.62 -25.36 3.80
C SER A 408 -8.68 -25.55 4.90
N SER A 409 -8.27 -25.97 6.10
CA SER A 409 -9.18 -26.17 7.23
C SER A 409 -9.93 -24.92 7.67
N ARG A 410 -9.38 -23.71 7.42
CA ARG A 410 -9.97 -22.43 7.85
C ARG A 410 -10.34 -21.50 6.71
N VAL A 411 -10.02 -21.83 5.45
CA VAL A 411 -10.29 -20.98 4.29
C VAL A 411 -11.12 -21.74 3.27
N ARG A 412 -12.31 -21.22 2.98
CA ARG A 412 -13.17 -21.68 1.89
C ARG A 412 -13.36 -20.58 0.86
N VAL A 413 -13.42 -20.96 -0.41
CA VAL A 413 -13.60 -20.04 -1.54
C VAL A 413 -14.84 -20.44 -2.32
N ASN A 414 -15.77 -19.51 -2.52
CA ASN A 414 -16.90 -19.63 -3.44
C ASN A 414 -16.64 -18.76 -4.67
N LEU A 415 -16.88 -19.31 -5.86
CA LEU A 415 -16.66 -18.63 -7.14
C LEU A 415 -18.00 -18.24 -7.76
N VAL A 416 -18.16 -16.98 -8.13
CA VAL A 416 -19.41 -16.44 -8.68
C VAL A 416 -19.10 -15.65 -9.95
N ARG A 417 -19.64 -16.11 -11.07
CA ARG A 417 -19.58 -15.40 -12.34
C ARG A 417 -20.66 -14.34 -12.40
N GLY A 418 -20.27 -13.09 -12.59
CA GLY A 418 -21.21 -11.98 -12.77
C GLY A 418 -20.59 -10.63 -12.41
N ILE A 419 -21.38 -9.57 -12.58
CA ILE A 419 -21.02 -8.23 -12.11
C ILE A 419 -21.51 -8.05 -10.68
N TYR A 420 -20.70 -7.44 -9.83
CA TYR A 420 -20.91 -7.45 -8.38
C TYR A 420 -22.29 -6.93 -7.94
N GLN A 421 -22.76 -5.85 -8.57
CA GLN A 421 -24.04 -5.23 -8.26
C GLN A 421 -25.27 -6.12 -8.53
N GLU A 422 -25.16 -7.11 -9.42
CA GLU A 422 -26.24 -8.05 -9.73
C GLU A 422 -26.20 -9.28 -8.82
N GLU A 423 -24.99 -9.73 -8.48
CA GLU A 423 -24.80 -10.95 -7.71
C GLU A 423 -24.94 -10.74 -6.21
N ALA A 424 -24.54 -9.57 -5.69
CA ALA A 424 -24.39 -9.35 -4.25
C ALA A 424 -25.65 -9.58 -3.42
N THR A 425 -26.85 -9.42 -3.99
CA THR A 425 -28.11 -9.68 -3.29
C THR A 425 -28.36 -11.15 -2.98
N TYR A 426 -27.70 -12.06 -3.70
CA TYR A 426 -27.82 -13.52 -3.52
C TYR A 426 -26.69 -14.08 -2.66
N LEU A 427 -25.73 -13.24 -2.25
CA LEU A 427 -24.56 -13.64 -1.47
C LEU A 427 -24.75 -13.31 0.01
N PRO A 428 -24.07 -14.03 0.91
CA PRO A 428 -23.98 -13.64 2.31
C PRO A 428 -23.44 -12.22 2.46
N SER A 429 -23.91 -11.47 3.46
CA SER A 429 -23.41 -10.11 3.67
C SER A 429 -21.91 -10.13 3.99
N PRO A 430 -21.08 -9.35 3.27
CA PRO A 430 -19.66 -9.30 3.53
C PRO A 430 -19.34 -8.51 4.80
N HIS A 431 -18.29 -8.91 5.48
CA HIS A 431 -17.66 -8.13 6.55
C HIS A 431 -16.59 -7.17 5.98
N VAL A 432 -16.07 -7.49 4.80
CA VAL A 432 -15.05 -6.72 4.10
C VAL A 432 -15.10 -7.02 2.60
N ILE A 433 -14.78 -6.02 1.80
CA ILE A 433 -14.67 -6.12 0.35
C ILE A 433 -13.22 -5.86 -0.04
N VAL A 434 -12.65 -6.65 -0.94
CA VAL A 434 -11.30 -6.46 -1.47
C VAL A 434 -11.32 -6.55 -2.99
N ALA A 435 -10.64 -5.64 -3.66
CA ALA A 435 -10.37 -5.70 -5.08
C ALA A 435 -8.88 -5.45 -5.33
N LEU A 436 -8.16 -6.48 -5.76
CA LEU A 436 -6.72 -6.36 -6.02
C LEU A 436 -6.48 -5.93 -7.46
N ASN A 437 -5.44 -5.13 -7.69
CA ASN A 437 -5.04 -4.62 -9.01
C ASN A 437 -6.23 -4.09 -9.85
N CYS A 438 -7.14 -3.37 -9.18
CA CYS A 438 -8.52 -3.22 -9.64
C CYS A 438 -8.71 -2.36 -10.90
N GLY A 439 -7.74 -1.50 -11.25
CA GLY A 439 -7.74 -0.73 -12.49
C GLY A 439 -9.01 0.12 -12.65
N LEU A 440 -9.43 0.83 -11.61
CA LEU A 440 -10.74 1.50 -11.55
C LEU A 440 -11.00 2.49 -12.69
N ASP A 441 -9.94 3.09 -13.22
CA ASP A 441 -9.99 4.04 -14.33
C ASP A 441 -10.11 3.38 -15.71
N SER A 442 -9.78 2.09 -15.78
CA SER A 442 -9.69 1.33 -17.03
C SER A 442 -10.96 0.54 -17.32
N HIS A 443 -11.83 0.33 -16.33
CA HIS A 443 -13.04 -0.49 -16.45
C HIS A 443 -14.32 0.28 -16.14
N MET A 444 -15.21 0.40 -17.13
CA MET A 444 -16.49 1.12 -16.99
C MET A 444 -17.53 0.39 -16.12
N SER A 445 -17.31 -0.89 -15.78
CA SER A 445 -18.25 -1.74 -15.03
C SER A 445 -18.31 -1.44 -13.53
N TRP A 446 -17.39 -0.63 -12.99
CA TRP A 446 -17.28 -0.36 -11.55
C TRP A 446 -18.43 0.46 -10.97
N GLY A 447 -19.15 1.27 -11.76
CA GLY A 447 -20.15 2.22 -11.25
C GLY A 447 -21.19 1.59 -10.33
N GLY A 448 -21.81 0.48 -10.74
CA GLY A 448 -22.80 -0.24 -9.92
C GLY A 448 -22.20 -0.85 -8.65
N ALA A 449 -20.99 -1.41 -8.76
CA ALA A 449 -20.29 -1.98 -7.61
C ALA A 449 -19.94 -0.92 -6.57
N LEU A 450 -19.46 0.26 -7.00
CA LEU A 450 -19.13 1.38 -6.12
C LEU A 450 -20.37 1.96 -5.44
N GLU A 451 -21.50 2.08 -6.13
CA GLU A 451 -22.76 2.49 -5.50
C GLU A 451 -23.21 1.51 -4.42
N LEU A 452 -23.07 0.20 -4.66
CA LEU A 452 -23.41 -0.80 -3.65
C LEU A 452 -22.45 -0.76 -2.45
N ILE A 453 -21.15 -0.56 -2.68
CA ILE A 453 -20.15 -0.39 -1.61
C ILE A 453 -20.50 0.84 -0.76
N LYS A 454 -20.88 1.95 -1.39
CA LYS A 454 -21.33 3.17 -0.72
C LYS A 454 -22.59 2.95 0.10
N SER A 455 -23.64 2.34 -0.47
CA SER A 455 -24.92 2.14 0.22
C SER A 455 -24.83 1.13 1.36
N SER A 456 -23.97 0.11 1.23
CA SER A 456 -23.79 -0.91 2.26
C SER A 456 -22.89 -0.47 3.40
N SER A 457 -22.08 0.58 3.21
CA SER A 457 -21.10 1.08 4.20
C SER A 457 -20.15 -0.02 4.72
N VAL A 458 -19.90 -1.05 3.90
CA VAL A 458 -18.96 -2.11 4.23
C VAL A 458 -17.53 -1.62 3.95
N PRO A 459 -16.56 -1.86 4.86
CA PRO A 459 -15.16 -1.55 4.61
C PRO A 459 -14.66 -2.22 3.33
N ALA A 460 -14.16 -1.42 2.39
CA ALA A 460 -13.65 -1.89 1.11
C ALA A 460 -12.22 -1.42 0.88
N PHE A 461 -11.34 -2.35 0.55
CA PHE A 461 -9.91 -2.11 0.29
C PHE A 461 -9.56 -2.46 -1.14
N PHE A 462 -8.72 -1.62 -1.74
CA PHE A 462 -8.34 -1.72 -3.14
C PHE A 462 -6.82 -1.69 -3.24
N THR A 463 -6.27 -2.36 -4.25
CA THR A 463 -4.87 -2.18 -4.61
C THR A 463 -4.69 -1.68 -6.02
N GLU A 464 -3.65 -0.87 -6.18
CA GLU A 464 -3.23 -0.28 -7.44
C GLU A 464 -1.73 -0.46 -7.63
N GLN A 465 -1.32 -0.52 -8.89
CA GLN A 465 0.06 -0.88 -9.23
C GLN A 465 1.06 0.26 -9.09
N SER A 466 0.61 1.51 -9.27
CA SER A 466 1.46 2.70 -9.32
C SER A 466 0.78 3.89 -8.61
N GLU A 467 1.56 4.90 -8.25
CA GLU A 467 1.02 6.12 -7.63
C GLU A 467 0.07 6.88 -8.56
N ILE A 468 0.29 6.83 -9.88
CA ILE A 468 -0.64 7.40 -10.86
C ILE A 468 -1.97 6.66 -10.82
N SER A 469 -1.93 5.33 -10.86
CA SER A 469 -3.15 4.51 -10.80
C SER A 469 -3.92 4.77 -9.51
N CYS A 470 -3.22 4.99 -8.38
CA CYS A 470 -3.83 5.45 -7.14
C CYS A 470 -4.50 6.84 -7.27
N GLY A 471 -3.84 7.77 -7.96
CA GLY A 471 -4.40 9.10 -8.26
C GLY A 471 -5.69 9.02 -9.08
N ASN A 472 -5.71 8.15 -10.10
CA ASN A 472 -6.89 7.93 -10.94
C ASN A 472 -8.01 7.25 -10.14
N ALA A 473 -7.69 6.20 -9.37
CA ALA A 473 -8.62 5.54 -8.46
C ALA A 473 -9.28 6.54 -7.49
N LYS A 474 -8.50 7.45 -6.88
CA LYS A 474 -9.03 8.52 -6.02
C LYS A 474 -10.08 9.39 -6.74
N GLN A 475 -9.86 9.71 -8.01
CA GLN A 475 -10.82 10.50 -8.80
C GLN A 475 -12.11 9.70 -9.05
N VAL A 476 -11.99 8.41 -9.40
CA VAL A 476 -13.14 7.51 -9.59
C VAL A 476 -13.98 7.41 -8.32
N PHE A 477 -13.34 7.18 -7.16
CA PHE A 477 -14.05 7.15 -5.88
C PHE A 477 -14.76 8.46 -5.55
N ARG A 478 -14.09 9.60 -5.73
CA ARG A 478 -14.70 10.93 -5.54
C ARG A 478 -15.91 11.13 -6.45
N GLY A 479 -15.81 10.70 -7.71
CA GLY A 479 -16.92 10.72 -8.68
C GLY A 479 -18.12 9.87 -8.23
N ALA A 480 -17.86 8.73 -7.59
CA ALA A 480 -18.90 7.88 -7.00
C ALA A 480 -19.43 8.41 -5.64
N GLY A 481 -18.88 9.50 -5.11
CA GLY A 481 -19.19 9.99 -3.76
C GLY A 481 -18.70 9.08 -2.64
N LEU A 482 -17.63 8.32 -2.89
CA LEU A 482 -16.87 7.55 -1.91
C LEU A 482 -15.63 8.35 -1.51
N HIS A 483 -15.41 8.50 -0.21
CA HIS A 483 -14.22 9.15 0.32
C HIS A 483 -13.19 8.11 0.75
N ILE A 484 -11.92 8.43 0.53
CA ILE A 484 -10.80 7.62 0.99
C ILE A 484 -10.71 7.73 2.51
N THR A 485 -10.95 6.63 3.21
CA THR A 485 -10.87 6.53 4.67
C THR A 485 -9.59 5.83 5.12
N HIS A 486 -9.01 4.95 4.28
CA HIS A 486 -7.65 4.44 4.44
C HIS A 486 -6.74 5.07 3.38
N PRO A 487 -5.72 5.87 3.76
CA PRO A 487 -4.90 6.62 2.82
C PRO A 487 -4.11 5.68 1.88
N VAL A 488 -3.63 6.23 0.77
CA VAL A 488 -2.73 5.50 -0.12
C VAL A 488 -1.43 5.22 0.62
N THR A 489 -1.15 3.94 0.85
CA THR A 489 0.07 3.48 1.50
C THR A 489 0.72 2.38 0.67
N PRO A 490 2.06 2.32 0.56
CA PRO A 490 2.73 1.16 -0.02
C PRO A 490 2.29 -0.12 0.68
N ASN A 491 1.96 -1.15 -0.10
CA ASN A 491 1.62 -2.45 0.46
C ASN A 491 2.90 -3.16 0.92
N PRO A 492 3.01 -3.58 2.19
CA PRO A 492 4.17 -4.33 2.68
C PRO A 492 4.35 -5.69 1.98
N PHE A 493 3.29 -6.24 1.40
CA PHE A 493 3.27 -7.49 0.65
C PHE A 493 3.05 -7.30 -0.86
N ARG A 494 3.36 -6.12 -1.41
CA ARG A 494 3.41 -5.94 -2.88
C ARG A 494 4.37 -6.93 -3.51
N SER A 495 4.14 -7.31 -4.77
CA SER A 495 5.12 -8.11 -5.50
C SER A 495 6.46 -7.36 -5.56
N PRO A 496 7.59 -8.04 -5.31
CA PRO A 496 8.90 -7.42 -5.49
C PRO A 496 9.27 -7.26 -6.97
N VAL A 497 8.56 -7.91 -7.89
CA VAL A 497 8.85 -7.90 -9.32
C VAL A 497 8.33 -6.61 -9.94
N LYS A 498 9.25 -5.76 -10.42
CA LYS A 498 8.91 -4.52 -11.12
C LYS A 498 8.19 -4.85 -12.43
N MET A 499 7.04 -4.23 -12.64
CA MET A 499 6.30 -4.28 -13.88
C MET A 499 6.72 -3.11 -14.77
N GLN A 500 7.06 -3.40 -16.03
CA GLN A 500 7.44 -2.37 -16.99
C GLN A 500 6.21 -1.95 -17.80
N GLY A 501 5.79 -0.70 -17.65
CA GLY A 501 4.73 -0.13 -18.48
C GLY A 501 5.18 -0.02 -19.93
N THR A 502 4.28 -0.29 -20.89
CA THR A 502 4.62 -0.20 -22.33
C THR A 502 5.01 1.22 -22.74
N SER A 503 4.32 2.23 -22.19
CA SER A 503 4.54 3.66 -22.50
C SER A 503 5.10 4.49 -21.34
N SER A 504 5.37 3.86 -20.18
CA SER A 504 5.83 4.55 -18.98
C SER A 504 6.89 3.76 -18.21
N ASN A 505 7.82 4.48 -17.59
CA ASN A 505 8.88 3.96 -16.72
C ASN A 505 8.58 4.13 -15.22
N LEU A 506 7.40 4.63 -14.87
CA LEU A 506 7.04 4.85 -13.47
C LEU A 506 7.14 3.54 -12.66
N PRO A 507 7.57 3.62 -11.39
CA PRO A 507 7.59 2.47 -10.51
C PRO A 507 6.20 1.84 -10.43
N SER A 508 6.13 0.55 -10.77
CA SER A 508 4.88 -0.20 -10.82
C SER A 508 5.12 -1.62 -10.35
N TYR A 509 4.27 -2.09 -9.44
CA TYR A 509 4.36 -3.40 -8.82
C TYR A 509 2.95 -3.98 -8.65
N SER A 510 2.78 -5.27 -8.88
CA SER A 510 1.50 -5.92 -8.56
C SER A 510 1.18 -5.75 -7.08
N ASN A 511 -0.04 -5.33 -6.77
CA ASN A 511 -0.48 -4.95 -5.43
C ASN A 511 0.38 -3.85 -4.79
N GLY A 512 0.92 -2.91 -5.57
CA GLY A 512 1.91 -1.91 -5.14
C GLY A 512 1.47 -1.05 -3.96
N PHE A 513 0.25 -0.55 -4.01
CA PHE A 513 -0.32 0.37 -3.02
C PHE A 513 -1.70 -0.11 -2.58
N ILE A 514 -2.07 0.21 -1.34
CA ILE A 514 -3.40 -0.04 -0.76
C ILE A 514 -4.08 1.29 -0.48
N LEU A 515 -5.38 1.36 -0.75
CA LEU A 515 -6.28 2.43 -0.34
C LEU A 515 -7.63 1.85 0.04
N GLY A 516 -8.42 2.55 0.85
CA GLY A 516 -9.71 2.02 1.31
C GLY A 516 -10.78 3.09 1.51
N VAL A 517 -12.02 2.64 1.48
CA VAL A 517 -13.24 3.43 1.68
C VAL A 517 -14.12 2.74 2.72
N ASN A 518 -14.90 3.51 3.47
CA ASN A 518 -15.76 3.03 4.57
C ASN A 518 -15.01 2.24 5.68
N THR A 519 -13.72 2.52 5.88
CA THR A 519 -12.82 1.78 6.78
C THR A 519 -12.79 2.34 8.19
#